data_AF-A0A6I1HIN8-F1
#
_entry.id   AF-A0A6I1HIN8-F1
#
_cell.length_a   1.000
_cell.length_b   1.000
_cell.length_c   1.000
_cell.angle_alpha   90.00
_cell.angle_beta   90.00
_cell.angle_gamma   90.00
#
_symmetry.space_group_name_H-M   'P 1'
#
loop_
_entity.id
_entity.type
_entity.pdbx_description
1 polymer ?
#
loop_
_entity_poly.entity_id
_entity_poly.type
_entity_poly.pdbx_seq_one_letter_code
_entity_poly.pdbx_strand_id
1 'polypeptide(L)'
;MVRLAKFNENNFIDSAIAVAAQCGVGAVSMAAIAVKAGAPIGSVYHRFDSRNAILARAWLRVKSDFREEVASRWLGGDTWAGVHGLLDWCRRKPVYARFLLQCADSPDFSGGLSEELLAAVEEEQAALDACFVRCAEAMPATTELDLDHMLLKFVLIDAPVAVVRPYLTQERPIPASVDAMLRASHDAVRGWASHATSH
;
A
#
# COMPACT_ATOMS: atom_id res chain seq x y z
N MET A 1 -38.76 1.37 -10.62
CA MET A 1 -37.60 1.64 -11.50
C MET A 1 -36.55 2.38 -10.68
N VAL A 2 -35.50 1.68 -10.22
CA VAL A 2 -34.44 2.30 -9.41
C VAL A 2 -33.55 3.11 -10.35
N ARG A 3 -33.53 4.43 -10.18
CA ARG A 3 -32.62 5.31 -10.93
C ARG A 3 -31.22 5.09 -10.35
N LEU A 4 -30.42 4.25 -11.01
CA LEU A 4 -29.01 4.08 -10.65
C LEU A 4 -28.38 5.49 -10.64
N ALA A 5 -27.93 5.95 -9.47
CA ALA A 5 -27.29 7.25 -9.39
C ALA A 5 -26.08 7.22 -10.34
N LYS A 6 -26.05 8.13 -11.31
CA LYS A 6 -25.01 8.19 -12.36
C LYS A 6 -23.59 8.27 -11.78
N PHE A 7 -23.46 8.71 -10.52
CA PHE A 7 -22.23 8.75 -9.74
C PHE A 7 -22.50 8.21 -8.33
N ASN A 8 -21.71 7.24 -7.90
CA ASN A 8 -21.73 6.71 -6.54
C ASN A 8 -20.43 7.06 -5.80
N GLU A 9 -20.35 6.74 -4.51
CA GLU A 9 -19.17 7.01 -3.67
C GLU A 9 -17.89 6.36 -4.20
N ASN A 10 -17.99 5.13 -4.73
CA ASN A 10 -16.83 4.40 -5.25
C ASN A 10 -16.17 5.16 -6.40
N ASN A 11 -16.94 5.76 -7.31
CA ASN A 11 -16.40 6.56 -8.40
C ASN A 11 -15.54 7.74 -7.90
N PHE A 12 -15.93 8.37 -6.79
CA PHE A 12 -15.18 9.49 -6.21
C PHE A 12 -13.93 9.02 -5.48
N ILE A 13 -14.00 7.88 -4.79
CA ILE A 13 -12.84 7.24 -4.16
C ILE A 13 -11.81 6.84 -5.23
N ASP A 14 -12.25 6.19 -6.30
CA ASP A 14 -11.36 5.79 -7.41
C ASP A 14 -10.75 7.00 -8.11
N SER A 15 -11.52 8.08 -8.24
CA SER A 15 -11.03 9.36 -8.76
C SER A 15 -9.98 9.99 -7.86
N ALA A 16 -10.16 9.95 -6.53
CA ALA A 16 -9.17 10.42 -5.58
C ALA A 16 -7.88 9.60 -5.64
N ILE A 17 -7.99 8.26 -5.71
CA ILE A 17 -6.85 7.35 -5.90
C ILE A 17 -6.08 7.74 -7.17
N ALA A 18 -6.79 7.92 -8.28
CA ALA A 18 -6.16 8.25 -9.56
C ALA A 18 -5.50 9.63 -9.56
N VAL A 19 -6.12 10.65 -8.96
CA VAL A 19 -5.53 11.99 -8.84
C VAL A 19 -4.29 11.94 -7.96
N ALA A 20 -4.34 11.29 -6.80
CA ALA A 20 -3.19 11.16 -5.92
C ALA A 20 -2.04 10.35 -6.57
N ALA A 21 -2.35 9.24 -7.25
CA ALA A 21 -1.35 8.43 -7.94
C ALA A 21 -0.62 9.18 -9.07
N GLN A 22 -1.30 10.14 -9.71
CA GLN A 22 -0.75 10.90 -10.83
C GLN A 22 -0.06 12.19 -10.39
N CYS A 23 -0.66 12.92 -9.45
CA CYS A 23 -0.27 14.29 -9.10
C CYS A 23 0.16 14.46 -7.64
N GLY A 24 0.19 13.38 -6.87
CA GLY A 24 0.47 13.39 -5.43
C GLY A 24 -0.75 13.71 -4.57
N VAL A 25 -0.70 13.31 -3.29
CA VAL A 25 -1.81 13.50 -2.34
C VAL A 25 -2.19 14.98 -2.18
N GLY A 26 -1.20 15.88 -2.20
CA GLY A 26 -1.40 17.33 -2.11
C GLY A 26 -2.28 17.90 -3.23
N ALA A 27 -2.28 17.29 -4.42
CA ALA A 27 -3.10 17.72 -5.55
C ALA A 27 -4.57 17.27 -5.47
N VAL A 28 -4.89 16.33 -4.58
CA VAL A 28 -6.27 15.88 -4.36
C VAL A 28 -7.07 17.04 -3.76
N SER A 29 -8.17 17.39 -4.40
CA SER A 29 -9.14 18.37 -3.89
C SER A 29 -10.54 17.94 -4.28
N MET A 30 -11.56 18.49 -3.62
CA MET A 30 -12.96 18.22 -3.98
C MET A 30 -13.22 18.53 -5.47
N ALA A 31 -12.63 19.61 -5.98
CA ALA A 31 -12.71 20.00 -7.39
C ALA A 31 -11.97 19.02 -8.31
N ALA A 32 -10.74 18.65 -7.99
CA ALA A 32 -9.97 17.69 -8.79
C ALA A 32 -10.66 16.32 -8.86
N ILE A 33 -11.24 15.86 -7.75
CA ILE A 33 -12.03 14.63 -7.67
C ILE A 33 -13.27 14.73 -8.57
N ALA A 34 -14.03 15.84 -8.47
CA ALA A 34 -15.23 16.05 -9.29
C ALA A 34 -14.90 16.06 -10.79
N VAL A 35 -13.84 16.76 -11.18
CA VAL A 35 -13.34 16.81 -12.57
C VAL A 35 -12.94 15.41 -13.04
N LYS A 36 -12.16 14.67 -12.25
CA LYS A 36 -11.74 13.31 -12.60
C LYS A 36 -12.92 12.35 -12.70
N ALA A 37 -13.92 12.49 -11.84
CA ALA A 37 -15.14 11.69 -11.85
C ALA A 37 -16.13 12.09 -12.97
N GLY A 38 -15.93 13.22 -13.65
CA GLY A 38 -16.87 13.77 -14.62
C GLY A 38 -18.21 14.21 -14.00
N ALA A 39 -18.19 14.59 -12.72
CA ALA A 39 -19.38 14.93 -11.94
C ALA A 39 -19.40 16.41 -11.51
N PRO A 40 -20.57 17.00 -11.28
CA PRO A 40 -20.66 18.32 -10.65
C PRO A 40 -20.03 18.30 -9.25
N ILE A 41 -19.28 19.34 -8.89
CA ILE A 41 -18.59 19.41 -7.59
C ILE A 41 -19.55 19.27 -6.39
N GLY A 42 -20.77 19.78 -6.51
CA GLY A 42 -21.81 19.62 -5.49
C GLY A 42 -22.15 18.16 -5.19
N SER A 43 -21.99 17.25 -6.16
CA SER A 43 -22.19 15.81 -5.95
C SER A 43 -21.18 15.21 -4.97
N VAL A 44 -19.97 15.77 -4.89
CA VAL A 44 -18.93 15.33 -3.95
C VAL A 44 -19.27 15.83 -2.55
N TYR A 45 -19.61 17.11 -2.41
CA TYR A 45 -19.99 17.71 -1.11
C TYR A 45 -21.26 17.10 -0.49
N HIS A 46 -22.16 16.57 -1.31
CA HIS A 46 -23.34 15.85 -0.79
C HIS A 46 -23.02 14.45 -0.23
N ARG A 47 -21.84 13.89 -0.50
CA ARG A 47 -21.47 12.50 -0.14
C ARG A 47 -20.33 12.40 0.85
N PHE A 48 -19.47 13.39 0.88
CA PHE A 48 -18.28 13.36 1.72
C PHE A 48 -18.17 14.67 2.49
N ASP A 49 -17.94 14.53 3.79
CA ASP A 49 -17.80 15.66 4.71
C ASP A 49 -16.53 16.47 4.44
N SER A 50 -15.47 15.82 3.95
CA SER A 50 -14.20 16.47 3.68
C SER A 50 -13.34 15.73 2.64
N ARG A 51 -12.34 16.44 2.11
CA ARG A 51 -11.25 15.85 1.31
C ARG A 51 -10.56 14.71 2.05
N ASN A 52 -10.27 14.90 3.33
CA ASN A 52 -9.58 13.93 4.16
C ASN A 52 -10.41 12.66 4.33
N ALA A 53 -11.74 12.80 4.47
CA ALA A 53 -12.66 11.67 4.54
C ALA A 53 -12.69 10.83 3.25
N ILE A 54 -12.44 11.44 2.08
CA ILE A 54 -12.28 10.71 0.80
C ILE A 54 -10.91 10.03 0.75
N LEU A 55 -9.84 10.72 1.14
CA LEU A 55 -8.49 10.16 1.17
C LEU A 55 -8.37 8.98 2.12
N ALA A 56 -8.99 9.02 3.30
CA ALA A 56 -9.02 7.92 4.25
C ALA A 56 -9.75 6.69 3.67
N ARG A 57 -10.89 6.88 3.01
CA ARG A 57 -11.60 5.78 2.32
C ARG A 57 -10.81 5.22 1.14
N ALA A 58 -10.10 6.07 0.39
CA ALA A 58 -9.17 5.64 -0.65
C ALA A 58 -8.00 4.82 -0.08
N TRP A 59 -7.43 5.27 1.04
CA TRP A 59 -6.37 4.55 1.75
C TRP A 59 -6.85 3.19 2.23
N LEU A 60 -8.00 3.12 2.90
CA LEU A 60 -8.62 1.85 3.34
C LEU A 60 -8.79 0.87 2.18
N ARG A 61 -9.35 1.34 1.05
CA ARG A 61 -9.54 0.51 -0.14
C ARG A 61 -8.21 -0.08 -0.63
N VAL A 62 -7.20 0.76 -0.81
CA VAL A 62 -5.93 0.31 -1.41
C VAL A 62 -5.10 -0.51 -0.42
N LYS A 63 -5.15 -0.19 0.88
CA LYS A 63 -4.48 -0.97 1.92
C LYS A 63 -5.10 -2.34 2.15
N SER A 64 -6.43 -2.43 2.20
CA SER A 64 -7.13 -3.72 2.27
C SER A 64 -6.76 -4.61 1.09
N ASP A 65 -6.75 -4.05 -0.12
CA ASP A 65 -6.33 -4.74 -1.34
C ASP A 65 -4.86 -5.23 -1.28
N PHE A 66 -3.95 -4.37 -0.81
CA PHE A 66 -2.54 -4.75 -0.60
C PHE A 66 -2.40 -5.84 0.48
N ARG A 67 -3.12 -5.72 1.59
CA ARG A 67 -3.10 -6.73 2.65
C ARG A 67 -3.57 -8.07 2.12
N GLU A 68 -4.71 -8.10 1.44
CA GLU A 68 -5.32 -9.33 0.92
C GLU A 68 -4.46 -9.99 -0.16
N GLU A 69 -3.90 -9.21 -1.09
CA GLU A 69 -3.14 -9.78 -2.21
C GLU A 69 -1.64 -10.01 -1.92
N VAL A 70 -1.06 -9.28 -0.97
CA VAL A 70 0.39 -9.30 -0.69
C VAL A 70 0.68 -9.72 0.74
N ALA A 71 0.25 -8.93 1.73
CA ALA A 71 0.68 -9.14 3.12
C ALA A 71 0.19 -10.48 3.71
N SER A 72 -1.01 -10.91 3.32
CA SER A 72 -1.59 -12.19 3.70
C SER A 72 -0.74 -13.40 3.27
N ARG A 73 0.15 -13.21 2.28
CA ARG A 73 1.01 -14.27 1.72
C ARG A 73 2.33 -14.45 2.43
N TRP A 74 2.63 -13.65 3.46
CA TRP A 74 3.87 -13.76 4.25
C TRP A 74 3.88 -15.00 5.18
N LEU A 75 3.15 -16.06 4.84
CA LEU A 75 2.92 -17.22 5.69
C LEU A 75 4.12 -18.17 5.69
N GLY A 76 4.38 -18.78 6.85
CA GLY A 76 5.26 -19.95 6.97
C GLY A 76 6.75 -19.71 6.74
N GLY A 77 7.21 -18.45 6.83
CA GLY A 77 8.63 -18.09 6.70
C GLY A 77 9.18 -18.03 5.27
N ASP A 78 8.33 -18.22 4.24
CA ASP A 78 8.70 -17.96 2.84
C ASP A 78 8.55 -16.47 2.52
N THR A 79 9.58 -15.70 2.89
CA THR A 79 9.65 -14.26 2.62
C THR A 79 9.72 -13.95 1.12
N TRP A 80 10.18 -14.89 0.28
CA TRP A 80 10.28 -14.64 -1.16
C TRP A 80 8.90 -14.61 -1.82
N ALA A 81 7.98 -15.50 -1.43
CA ALA A 81 6.60 -15.48 -1.93
C ALA A 81 5.93 -14.12 -1.67
N GLY A 82 6.22 -13.50 -0.51
CA GLY A 82 5.80 -12.14 -0.16
C GLY A 82 6.35 -11.08 -1.11
N VAL A 83 7.67 -11.09 -1.33
CA VAL A 83 8.35 -10.14 -2.24
C VAL A 83 7.83 -10.28 -3.66
N HIS A 84 7.74 -11.51 -4.18
CA HIS A 84 7.22 -11.75 -5.52
C HIS A 84 5.75 -11.33 -5.65
N GLY A 85 4.93 -11.57 -4.62
CA GLY A 85 3.54 -11.09 -4.55
C GLY A 85 3.43 -9.57 -4.64
N LEU A 86 4.32 -8.82 -3.98
CA LEU A 86 4.39 -7.37 -4.08
C LEU A 86 4.71 -6.92 -5.51
N LEU A 87 5.72 -7.54 -6.16
CA LEU A 87 6.12 -7.18 -7.52
C LEU A 87 4.99 -7.43 -8.53
N ASP A 88 4.33 -8.58 -8.43
CA ASP A 88 3.16 -8.91 -9.25
C ASP A 88 2.00 -7.92 -9.02
N TRP A 89 1.71 -7.59 -7.76
CA TRP A 89 0.68 -6.61 -7.40
C TRP A 89 0.99 -5.22 -7.97
N CYS A 90 2.25 -4.75 -7.89
CA CYS A 90 2.66 -3.49 -8.49
C CYS A 90 2.50 -3.46 -10.02
N ARG A 91 2.74 -4.59 -10.70
CA ARG A 91 2.56 -4.70 -12.16
C ARG A 91 1.08 -4.69 -12.56
N ARG A 92 0.23 -5.43 -11.82
CA ARG A 92 -1.21 -5.51 -12.09
C ARG A 92 -1.98 -4.27 -11.68
N LYS A 93 -1.56 -3.61 -10.59
CA LYS A 93 -2.24 -2.46 -9.98
C LYS A 93 -1.30 -1.25 -9.79
N PRO A 94 -0.69 -0.72 -10.87
CA PRO A 94 0.31 0.34 -10.76
C PRO A 94 -0.26 1.66 -10.20
N VAL A 95 -1.55 1.93 -10.42
CA VAL A 95 -2.23 3.11 -9.85
C VAL A 95 -2.34 2.99 -8.33
N TYR A 96 -2.71 1.82 -7.82
CA TYR A 96 -2.78 1.56 -6.37
C TYR A 96 -1.39 1.61 -5.73
N ALA A 97 -0.39 0.99 -6.37
CA ALA A 97 0.98 1.04 -5.89
C ALA A 97 1.53 2.47 -5.81
N ARG A 98 1.32 3.28 -6.87
CA ARG A 98 1.67 4.71 -6.85
C ARG A 98 0.93 5.47 -5.76
N PHE A 99 -0.36 5.23 -5.60
CA PHE A 99 -1.15 5.88 -4.56
C PHE A 99 -0.57 5.62 -3.16
N LEU A 100 -0.21 4.37 -2.83
CA LEU A 100 0.43 4.07 -1.55
C LEU A 100 1.80 4.73 -1.37
N LEU A 101 2.61 4.81 -2.44
CA LEU A 101 3.88 5.56 -2.39
C LEU A 101 3.64 7.04 -2.05
N GLN A 102 2.66 7.66 -2.69
CA GLN A 102 2.30 9.06 -2.46
C GLN A 102 1.74 9.29 -1.06
N CYS A 103 1.00 8.33 -0.49
CA CYS A 103 0.55 8.40 0.89
C CYS A 103 1.71 8.29 1.89
N ALA A 104 2.70 7.42 1.63
CA ALA A 104 3.87 7.28 2.49
C ALA A 104 4.73 8.55 2.54
N ASP A 105 4.74 9.32 1.45
CA ASP A 105 5.50 10.57 1.31
C ASP A 105 4.69 11.82 1.76
N SER A 106 3.43 11.68 2.18
CA SER A 106 2.51 12.79 2.47
C SER A 106 2.32 13.04 3.97
N PRO A 107 2.06 14.30 4.40
CA PRO A 107 1.57 14.57 5.75
C PRO A 107 0.25 13.85 6.05
N ASP A 108 0.04 13.58 7.34
CA ASP A 108 -1.11 12.86 7.87
C ASP A 108 -2.45 13.51 7.44
N PHE A 109 -3.35 12.70 6.89
CA PHE A 109 -4.69 13.09 6.48
C PHE A 109 -5.77 12.64 7.49
N SER A 110 -5.37 12.23 8.71
CA SER A 110 -6.28 11.88 9.82
C SER A 110 -7.06 13.07 10.39
N GLY A 111 -6.62 14.30 10.10
CA GLY A 111 -7.26 15.50 10.63
C GLY A 111 -8.72 15.65 10.21
N GLY A 112 -9.62 15.75 11.19
CA GLY A 112 -11.05 15.98 10.97
C GLY A 112 -11.82 14.78 10.41
N LEU A 113 -11.30 13.56 10.56
CA LEU A 113 -12.05 12.33 10.32
C LEU A 113 -13.09 12.11 11.43
N SER A 114 -14.18 11.41 11.10
CA SER A 114 -15.10 10.90 12.13
C SER A 114 -14.42 9.79 12.94
N GLU A 115 -14.88 9.58 14.17
CA GLU A 115 -14.37 8.51 15.05
C GLU A 115 -14.47 7.13 14.39
N GLU A 116 -15.59 6.85 13.71
CA GLU A 116 -15.80 5.60 12.96
C GLU A 116 -14.76 5.39 11.85
N LEU A 117 -14.44 6.45 11.09
CA LEU A 117 -13.49 6.34 9.98
C LEU A 117 -12.05 6.26 10.48
N LEU A 118 -11.73 6.93 11.60
CA LEU A 118 -10.44 6.80 12.27
C LEU A 118 -10.23 5.37 12.78
N ALA A 119 -11.24 4.81 13.47
CA ALA A 119 -11.20 3.43 13.96
C ALA A 119 -11.00 2.41 12.83
N ALA A 120 -11.67 2.61 11.68
CA ALA A 120 -11.47 1.75 10.51
C ALA A 120 -10.03 1.83 9.96
N VAL A 121 -9.42 3.02 9.93
CA VAL A 121 -8.01 3.20 9.51
C VAL A 121 -7.05 2.49 10.45
N GLU A 122 -7.28 2.62 11.76
CA GLU A 122 -6.49 1.95 12.79
C GLU A 122 -6.63 0.43 12.72
N GLU A 123 -7.84 -0.09 12.53
CA GLU A 123 -8.11 -1.52 12.39
C GLU A 123 -7.40 -2.12 11.16
N GLU A 124 -7.47 -1.44 10.02
CA GLU A 124 -6.80 -1.87 8.80
C GLU A 124 -5.27 -1.87 8.96
N GLN A 125 -4.71 -0.85 9.63
CA GLN A 125 -3.28 -0.80 9.93
C GLN A 125 -2.87 -1.94 10.87
N ALA A 126 -3.63 -2.19 11.94
CA ALA A 126 -3.38 -3.30 12.86
C ALA A 126 -3.48 -4.67 12.17
N ALA A 127 -4.41 -4.85 11.23
CA ALA A 127 -4.53 -6.09 10.47
C ALA A 127 -3.32 -6.34 9.55
N LEU A 128 -2.74 -5.28 8.97
CA LEU A 128 -1.51 -5.35 8.21
C LEU A 128 -0.32 -5.70 9.11
N ASP A 129 -0.19 -5.03 10.25
CA ASP A 129 0.89 -5.27 11.22
C ASP A 129 0.83 -6.71 11.76
N ALA A 130 -0.37 -7.25 11.98
CA ALA A 130 -0.55 -8.65 12.36
C ALA A 130 -0.06 -9.64 11.28
N CYS A 131 -0.13 -9.30 9.99
CA CYS A 131 0.47 -10.12 8.93
C CYS A 131 2.00 -10.17 9.06
N PHE A 132 2.61 -9.04 9.40
CA PHE A 132 4.05 -8.93 9.61
C PHE A 132 4.50 -9.73 10.84
N VAL A 133 3.81 -9.56 11.97
CA VAL A 133 4.08 -10.29 13.23
C VAL A 133 4.00 -11.80 13.00
N ARG A 134 2.95 -12.30 12.34
CA ARG A 134 2.83 -13.74 12.02
C ARG A 134 3.96 -14.26 11.15
N CYS A 135 4.47 -13.43 10.22
CA CYS A 135 5.63 -13.80 9.41
C CYS A 135 6.88 -13.91 10.29
N ALA A 136 7.12 -12.93 11.16
CA ALA A 136 8.25 -12.92 12.09
C ALA A 136 8.22 -14.14 13.04
N GLU A 137 7.07 -14.45 13.63
CA GLU A 137 6.88 -15.60 14.54
C GLU A 137 7.11 -16.96 13.84
N ALA A 138 6.89 -17.04 12.53
CA ALA A 138 7.13 -18.25 11.74
C ALA A 138 8.60 -18.42 11.35
N MET A 139 9.46 -17.42 11.58
CA MET A 139 10.87 -17.50 11.28
C MET A 139 11.66 -18.05 12.47
N PRO A 140 12.71 -18.84 12.24
CA PRO A 140 13.63 -19.22 13.31
C PRO A 140 14.21 -17.95 13.93
N ALA A 141 14.12 -17.80 15.26
CA ALA A 141 14.68 -16.65 15.95
C ALA A 141 16.21 -16.64 15.79
N THR A 142 16.77 -15.50 15.38
CA THR A 142 18.20 -15.36 15.17
C THR A 142 18.76 -14.26 16.07
N THR A 143 19.23 -14.66 17.25
CA THR A 143 20.06 -13.88 18.21
C THR A 143 19.43 -12.64 18.87
N GLU A 144 18.79 -11.70 18.14
CA GLU A 144 18.17 -10.46 18.63
C GLU A 144 16.88 -10.07 17.89
N LEU A 145 15.75 -10.00 18.61
CA LEU A 145 14.39 -9.71 18.06
C LEU A 145 14.30 -8.42 17.22
N ASP A 146 14.99 -7.35 17.63
CA ASP A 146 14.92 -6.06 16.92
C ASP A 146 15.63 -6.11 15.56
N LEU A 147 16.76 -6.83 15.47
CA LEU A 147 17.49 -7.05 14.23
C LEU A 147 16.67 -7.92 13.26
N ASP A 148 16.04 -8.97 13.77
CA ASP A 148 15.17 -9.86 12.98
C ASP A 148 13.99 -9.10 12.36
N HIS A 149 13.29 -8.27 13.15
CA HIS A 149 12.21 -7.43 12.63
C HIS A 149 12.69 -6.41 11.60
N MET A 150 13.83 -5.76 11.84
CA MET A 150 14.39 -4.81 10.86
C MET A 150 14.73 -5.50 9.54
N LEU A 151 15.39 -6.66 9.59
CA LEU A 151 15.75 -7.44 8.39
C LEU A 151 14.51 -7.91 7.64
N LEU A 152 13.50 -8.40 8.35
CA LEU A 152 12.26 -8.85 7.76
C LEU A 152 11.54 -7.71 7.03
N LYS A 153 11.46 -6.54 7.66
CA LYS A 153 10.88 -5.33 7.05
C LYS A 153 11.66 -4.90 5.81
N PHE A 154 12.99 -4.91 5.90
CA PHE A 154 13.86 -4.56 4.78
C PHE A 154 13.61 -5.47 3.57
N VAL A 155 13.57 -6.79 3.81
CA VAL A 155 13.39 -7.80 2.76
C VAL A 155 11.99 -7.74 2.15
N LEU A 156 10.94 -7.65 2.96
CA LEU A 156 9.55 -7.70 2.49
C LEU A 156 9.07 -6.40 1.86
N ILE A 157 9.53 -5.25 2.38
CA ILE A 157 8.97 -3.94 2.05
C ILE A 157 10.04 -3.00 1.51
N ASP A 158 11.04 -2.62 2.32
CA ASP A 158 11.86 -1.45 2.00
C ASP A 158 12.67 -1.64 0.71
N ALA A 159 13.33 -2.78 0.54
CA ALA A 159 14.12 -3.08 -0.66
C ALA A 159 13.25 -3.26 -1.92
N PRO A 160 12.17 -4.09 -1.92
CA PRO A 160 11.28 -4.18 -3.07
C PRO A 160 10.65 -2.83 -3.45
N VAL A 161 10.18 -2.06 -2.47
CA VAL A 161 9.58 -0.73 -2.68
C VAL A 161 10.60 0.22 -3.31
N ALA A 162 11.84 0.26 -2.82
CA ALA A 162 12.89 1.10 -3.38
C ALA A 162 13.18 0.77 -4.86
N VAL A 163 13.15 -0.52 -5.22
CA VAL A 163 13.40 -0.97 -6.60
C VAL A 163 12.25 -0.63 -7.53
N VAL A 164 10.99 -0.78 -7.11
CA VAL A 164 9.83 -0.50 -7.98
C VAL A 164 9.47 0.98 -8.07
N ARG A 165 9.79 1.77 -7.04
CA ARG A 165 9.50 3.22 -6.95
C ARG A 165 9.85 3.99 -8.22
N PRO A 166 11.08 3.94 -8.78
CA PRO A 166 11.40 4.71 -9.99
C PRO A 166 10.55 4.33 -11.21
N TYR A 167 10.22 3.05 -11.38
CA TYR A 167 9.36 2.60 -12.47
C TYR A 167 7.92 3.10 -12.29
N LEU A 168 7.40 3.00 -11.07
CA LEU A 168 6.08 3.48 -10.73
C LEU A 168 5.99 5.01 -10.93
N THR A 169 6.92 5.79 -10.36
CA THR A 169 6.93 7.25 -10.49
C THR A 169 7.06 7.73 -11.94
N GLN A 170 7.82 7.03 -12.78
CA GLN A 170 7.98 7.36 -14.21
C GLN A 170 6.90 6.74 -15.11
N GLU A 171 5.91 6.05 -14.54
CA GLU A 171 4.88 5.30 -15.27
C GLU A 171 5.46 4.31 -16.29
N ARG A 172 6.60 3.71 -15.96
CA ARG A 172 7.27 2.70 -16.77
C ARG A 172 6.91 1.29 -16.30
N PRO A 173 6.83 0.31 -17.21
CA PRO A 173 6.64 -1.08 -16.81
C PRO A 173 7.83 -1.56 -15.97
N ILE A 174 7.54 -2.27 -14.88
CA ILE A 174 8.55 -2.92 -14.03
C ILE A 174 9.11 -4.12 -14.79
N PRO A 175 10.40 -4.13 -15.20
CA PRO A 175 10.98 -5.21 -15.98
C PRO A 175 10.94 -6.55 -15.24
N ALA A 176 10.85 -7.67 -15.96
CA ALA A 176 10.92 -9.01 -15.36
C ALA A 176 12.28 -9.30 -14.71
N SER A 177 13.36 -8.64 -15.17
CA SER A 177 14.70 -8.77 -14.57
C SER A 177 14.78 -8.26 -13.13
N VAL A 178 13.82 -7.43 -12.69
CA VAL A 178 13.71 -6.99 -11.29
C VAL A 178 13.52 -8.18 -10.35
N ASP A 179 12.81 -9.23 -10.80
CA ASP A 179 12.53 -10.41 -9.98
C ASP A 179 13.82 -11.17 -9.69
N ALA A 180 14.65 -11.38 -10.71
CA ALA A 180 15.95 -12.04 -10.54
C ALA A 180 16.90 -11.22 -9.65
N MET A 181 16.91 -9.88 -9.82
CA MET A 181 17.74 -8.99 -9.00
C MET A 181 17.31 -9.02 -7.52
N LEU A 182 16.02 -8.86 -7.24
CA LEU A 182 15.51 -8.91 -5.87
C LEU A 182 15.65 -10.30 -5.26
N ARG A 183 15.55 -11.38 -6.06
CA ARG A 183 15.78 -12.74 -5.59
C ARG A 183 17.21 -12.92 -5.11
N ALA A 184 18.18 -12.48 -5.90
CA ALA A 184 19.59 -12.56 -5.52
C ALA A 184 19.87 -11.76 -4.24
N SER A 185 19.35 -10.52 -4.13
CA SER A 185 19.50 -9.69 -2.93
C SER A 185 18.82 -10.31 -1.71
N HIS A 186 17.61 -10.83 -1.87
CA HIS A 186 16.86 -11.53 -0.82
C HIS A 186 17.66 -12.72 -0.28
N ASP A 187 18.13 -13.60 -1.16
CA ASP A 187 18.85 -14.81 -0.78
C ASP A 187 20.19 -14.48 -0.09
N ALA A 188 20.88 -13.42 -0.53
CA ALA A 188 22.10 -12.94 0.12
C ALA A 188 21.85 -12.43 1.55
N VAL A 189 20.80 -11.63 1.76
CA VAL A 189 20.45 -11.11 3.10
C VAL A 189 20.02 -12.23 4.04
N ARG A 190 19.21 -13.18 3.56
CA ARG A 190 18.80 -14.36 4.34
C ARG A 190 19.99 -15.25 4.68
N GLY A 191 20.90 -15.45 3.72
CA GLY A 191 22.15 -16.17 3.93
C GLY A 191 23.02 -15.52 5.00
N TRP A 192 23.26 -14.21 4.90
CA TRP A 192 24.03 -13.46 5.90
C TRP A 192 23.41 -13.56 7.31
N ALA A 193 22.09 -13.36 7.44
CA ALA A 193 21.41 -13.44 8.73
C ALA A 193 21.60 -14.79 9.41
N SER A 194 21.51 -15.91 8.65
CA SER A 194 21.74 -17.25 9.21
C SER A 194 23.18 -17.50 9.70
N HIS A 195 24.18 -16.85 9.10
CA HIS A 195 25.60 -17.01 9.48
C HIS A 195 26.00 -16.08 10.62
N ALA A 196 25.46 -14.86 10.65
CA ALA A 196 25.72 -13.88 11.71
C ALA A 196 25.21 -14.34 13.08
N THR A 197 24.30 -15.31 13.10
CA THR A 197 23.56 -15.76 14.29
C THR A 197 24.00 -17.14 14.79
N SER A 198 24.98 -17.75 14.10
CA SER A 198 25.62 -19.00 14.51
C SER A 198 26.85 -18.80 15.42
N HIS A 199 27.11 -17.56 15.86
CA HIS A 199 28.17 -17.16 16.78
C HIS A 199 27.59 -16.60 18.08
#